data_AF-A0A0W1CY29-F1
#
_entry.id   AF-A0A0W1CY29-F1
#
_cell.length_a   1.000
_cell.length_b   1.000
_cell.length_c   1.000
_cell.angle_alpha   90.00
_cell.angle_beta   90.00
_cell.angle_gamma   90.00
#
_symmetry.space_group_name_H-M   'P 1'
#
loop_
_entity.id
_entity.type
_entity.pdbx_description
1 polymer ?
#
loop_
_entity_poly.entity_id
_entity_poly.type
_entity_poly.pdbx_seq_one_letter_code
_entity_poly.pdbx_strand_id
1 'polypeptide(L)'
;MRHERPDPADEAVPLFVDVDGTLTRADISLESFVRIARSSWAAMIAVLAWLVAGRAVAKTMAARRDRIDAARLPYREEVLDIIEQARAEGRPVILASASHWRHIRRIADHLTLSDPVIATRGRSNLKGAAKLAAIRARIGPDTPFDYVGDSRADACLWRAARRGWSVGHIPPRSPVERLGAPRPGPARAIIKAMRPHQWAKNALVIVPAFTSGEFMTRGVLPTAVAAAMLMSLIASSIYLLNDLLDIDSDRAHRTKWKRPLANGDIAIPAALGLSLLLAAAGLAGGWLLGGPELTFWLLAYMAITTAYSFRLKAVMVGDAIVLASLYTIRIWIGAIAIGVPLSFWLLLFSVFLFLSLAYLKRYVEMRDAIEPERLLSGRGYVGGDLDVVMMSGISAGMVAILVLALFAHDPATAEHYALPEMLWLLCLPLIYWLNRIWMMARRGEVEGDPVAFAIKDGRSIAVGAAMVCIFLGALYGPAIVDLVAPE
;
A
#
# COMPACT_ATOMS: atom_id res chain seq x y z
N MET A 1 37.17 -34.24 -3.75
CA MET A 1 35.89 -34.81 -3.25
C MET A 1 35.26 -35.53 -4.43
N ARG A 2 34.97 -36.82 -4.29
CA ARG A 2 34.46 -37.66 -5.38
C ARG A 2 33.02 -37.21 -5.68
N HIS A 3 32.77 -36.72 -6.89
CA HIS A 3 31.42 -36.68 -7.44
C HIS A 3 31.00 -38.14 -7.64
N GLU A 4 30.21 -38.67 -6.70
CA GLU A 4 29.46 -39.89 -6.94
C GLU A 4 28.55 -39.65 -8.16
N ARG A 5 28.70 -40.50 -9.18
CA ARG A 5 27.74 -40.54 -10.27
C ARG A 5 26.37 -40.90 -9.67
N PRO A 6 25.27 -40.24 -10.08
CA PRO A 6 23.93 -40.66 -9.69
C PRO A 6 23.73 -42.14 -10.06
N ASP A 7 23.06 -42.88 -9.19
CA ASP A 7 22.68 -44.28 -9.43
C ASP A 7 21.83 -44.35 -10.72
N PRO A 8 22.05 -45.26 -11.68
CA PRO A 8 21.24 -45.35 -12.92
C PRO A 8 19.72 -45.48 -12.70
N ALA A 9 19.26 -45.78 -11.48
CA ALA A 9 17.85 -45.70 -11.09
C ALA A 9 17.30 -44.27 -10.87
N ASP A 10 18.17 -43.25 -10.77
CA ASP A 10 17.82 -41.83 -10.59
C ASP A 10 17.49 -41.11 -11.92
N GLU A 11 18.00 -41.58 -13.07
CA GLU A 11 17.94 -40.89 -14.38
C GLU A 11 16.52 -40.75 -14.97
N ALA A 12 15.50 -41.43 -14.42
CA ALA A 12 14.13 -41.41 -14.96
C ALA A 12 13.06 -40.92 -13.98
N VAL A 13 13.41 -40.54 -12.74
CA VAL A 13 12.40 -40.22 -11.72
C VAL A 13 11.85 -38.80 -11.90
N PRO A 14 10.56 -38.63 -12.27
CA PRO A 14 9.98 -37.33 -12.53
C PRO A 14 9.89 -36.48 -11.27
N LEU A 15 10.18 -35.19 -11.41
CA LEU A 15 10.00 -34.19 -10.38
C LEU A 15 8.65 -33.50 -10.56
N PHE A 16 7.79 -33.60 -9.56
CA PHE A 16 6.54 -32.86 -9.50
C PHE A 16 6.67 -31.62 -8.62
N VAL A 17 6.28 -30.46 -9.14
CA VAL A 17 6.44 -29.18 -8.44
C VAL A 17 5.10 -28.50 -8.30
N ASP A 18 4.67 -28.22 -7.06
CA ASP A 18 3.52 -27.35 -6.83
C ASP A 18 3.85 -25.90 -7.19
N VAL A 19 2.83 -25.13 -7.57
CA VAL A 19 3.03 -23.79 -8.13
C VAL A 19 2.67 -22.68 -7.14
N ASP A 20 1.45 -22.70 -6.62
CA ASP A 20 0.97 -21.67 -5.70
C ASP A 20 1.61 -21.89 -4.32
N GLY A 21 2.20 -20.85 -3.72
CA GLY A 21 2.90 -20.95 -2.43
C GLY A 21 4.27 -21.65 -2.46
N THR A 22 4.46 -22.57 -3.41
CA THR A 22 5.67 -23.38 -3.64
C THR A 22 6.61 -22.72 -4.67
N LEU A 23 6.47 -22.97 -5.97
CA LEU A 23 7.31 -22.34 -7.01
C LEU A 23 7.21 -20.80 -7.00
N THR A 24 6.01 -20.29 -6.77
CA THR A 24 5.74 -18.86 -6.63
C THR A 24 5.33 -18.54 -5.19
N ARG A 25 5.70 -17.36 -4.69
CA ARG A 25 5.22 -16.87 -3.38
C ARG A 25 3.73 -16.47 -3.41
N ALA A 26 3.18 -16.34 -4.61
CA ALA A 26 1.83 -15.90 -4.89
C ALA A 26 0.79 -17.04 -4.89
N ASP A 27 -0.48 -16.66 -4.74
CA ASP A 27 -1.61 -17.50 -5.17
C ASP A 27 -2.17 -16.91 -6.46
N ILE A 28 -1.90 -17.59 -7.57
CA ILE A 28 -2.21 -17.12 -8.92
C ILE A 28 -3.72 -16.95 -9.10
N SER A 29 -4.52 -17.83 -8.49
CA SER A 29 -5.98 -17.75 -8.59
C SER A 29 -6.51 -16.49 -7.90
N LEU A 30 -6.02 -16.19 -6.69
CA LEU A 30 -6.43 -15.01 -5.94
C LEU A 30 -5.95 -13.71 -6.60
N GLU A 31 -4.73 -13.67 -7.11
CA GLU A 31 -4.22 -12.51 -7.86
C GLU A 31 -5.02 -12.26 -9.14
N SER A 32 -5.44 -13.32 -9.83
CA SER A 32 -6.32 -13.22 -10.99
C SER A 32 -7.65 -12.54 -10.63
N PHE A 33 -8.25 -12.90 -9.49
CA PHE A 33 -9.47 -12.24 -9.01
C PHE A 33 -9.26 -10.76 -8.72
N VAL A 34 -8.16 -10.41 -8.06
CA VAL A 34 -7.81 -9.03 -7.72
C VAL A 34 -7.59 -8.19 -8.97
N ARG A 35 -6.84 -8.71 -9.95
CA ARG A 35 -6.59 -8.03 -11.23
C ARG A 35 -7.88 -7.76 -12.00
N ILE A 36 -8.78 -8.75 -12.04
CA ILE A 36 -10.10 -8.59 -12.68
C ILE A 36 -10.93 -7.55 -11.92
N ALA A 37 -10.98 -7.63 -10.58
CA ALA A 37 -11.74 -6.69 -9.76
C ALA A 37 -11.26 -5.24 -9.92
N ARG A 38 -9.97 -5.02 -10.10
CA ARG A 38 -9.39 -3.70 -10.38
C ARG A 38 -9.89 -3.08 -11.69
N SER A 39 -10.16 -3.89 -12.71
CA SER A 39 -10.46 -3.38 -14.06
C SER A 39 -11.71 -2.50 -14.13
N SER A 40 -12.74 -2.81 -13.33
CA SER A 40 -13.97 -2.03 -13.23
C SER A 40 -14.82 -2.50 -12.05
N TRP A 41 -15.73 -1.62 -11.60
CA TRP A 41 -16.73 -1.97 -10.57
C TRP A 41 -17.61 -3.17 -10.97
N ALA A 42 -18.03 -3.21 -12.24
CA ALA A 42 -18.79 -4.34 -12.78
C ALA A 42 -18.00 -5.66 -12.74
N ALA A 43 -16.69 -5.61 -13.02
CA ALA A 43 -15.83 -6.78 -12.92
C ALA A 43 -15.64 -7.25 -11.47
N MET A 44 -15.55 -6.33 -10.50
CA MET A 44 -15.52 -6.66 -9.08
C MET A 44 -16.80 -7.39 -8.65
N ILE A 45 -17.97 -6.89 -9.03
CA ILE A 45 -19.25 -7.57 -8.76
C ILE A 45 -19.29 -8.96 -9.42
N ALA A 46 -18.80 -9.08 -10.66
CA ALA A 46 -18.75 -10.36 -11.35
C ALA A 46 -17.86 -11.39 -10.62
N VAL A 47 -16.70 -10.97 -10.10
CA VAL A 47 -15.82 -11.84 -9.28
C VAL A 47 -16.56 -12.33 -8.04
N LEU A 48 -17.26 -11.44 -7.33
CA LEU A 48 -18.07 -11.82 -6.16
C LEU A 48 -19.17 -12.83 -6.53
N ALA A 49 -19.91 -12.58 -7.61
CA ALA A 49 -20.95 -13.48 -8.11
C ALA A 49 -20.39 -14.87 -8.47
N TRP A 50 -19.20 -14.93 -9.09
CA TRP A 50 -18.57 -16.22 -9.40
C TRP A 50 -18.10 -16.98 -8.17
N LEU A 51 -17.62 -16.26 -7.14
CA LEU A 51 -17.23 -16.87 -5.87
C LEU A 51 -18.45 -17.49 -5.17
N VAL A 52 -19.61 -16.82 -5.21
CA VAL A 52 -20.90 -17.36 -4.72
C VAL A 52 -21.32 -18.60 -5.53
N ALA A 53 -21.15 -18.58 -6.85
CA ALA A 53 -21.43 -19.73 -7.72
C ALA A 53 -20.45 -20.92 -7.54
N GLY A 54 -19.36 -20.73 -6.78
CA GLY A 54 -18.42 -21.76 -6.38
C GLY A 54 -16.99 -21.54 -6.88
N ARG A 55 -16.01 -21.96 -6.05
CA ARG A 55 -14.57 -21.72 -6.29
C ARG A 55 -14.06 -22.21 -7.64
N ALA A 56 -14.51 -23.38 -8.11
CA ALA A 56 -14.08 -23.92 -9.40
C ALA A 56 -14.62 -23.10 -10.59
N VAL A 57 -15.86 -22.57 -10.47
CA VAL A 57 -16.46 -21.68 -11.46
C VAL A 57 -15.68 -20.36 -11.50
N ALA A 58 -15.42 -19.76 -10.33
CA ALA A 58 -14.63 -18.55 -10.22
C ALA A 58 -13.25 -18.69 -10.89
N LYS A 59 -12.49 -19.74 -10.55
CA LYS A 59 -11.17 -20.01 -11.16
C LYS A 59 -11.25 -20.16 -12.68
N THR A 60 -12.27 -20.85 -13.18
CA THR A 60 -12.46 -21.04 -14.63
C THR A 60 -12.77 -19.72 -15.33
N MET A 61 -13.66 -18.90 -14.76
CA MET A 61 -14.03 -17.60 -15.33
C MET A 61 -12.87 -16.61 -15.28
N ALA A 62 -12.13 -16.58 -14.17
CA ALA A 62 -10.95 -15.74 -14.03
C ALA A 62 -9.87 -16.12 -15.05
N ALA A 63 -9.53 -17.39 -15.18
CA ALA A 63 -8.53 -17.86 -16.14
C ALA A 63 -8.91 -17.66 -17.62
N ARG A 64 -10.19 -17.44 -17.93
CA ARG A 64 -10.63 -17.07 -19.28
C ARG A 64 -10.38 -15.60 -19.58
N ARG A 65 -10.56 -14.72 -18.60
CA ARG A 65 -10.39 -13.27 -18.77
C ARG A 65 -8.96 -12.80 -18.52
N ASP A 66 -8.22 -13.50 -17.68
CA ASP A 66 -6.93 -13.04 -17.20
C ASP A 66 -5.74 -13.60 -17.99
N ARG A 67 -4.85 -12.69 -18.39
CA ARG A 67 -3.56 -12.98 -19.00
C ARG A 67 -2.45 -12.71 -18.00
N ILE A 68 -2.14 -13.70 -17.16
CA ILE A 68 -1.01 -13.62 -16.23
C ILE A 68 0.30 -13.32 -16.99
N ASP A 69 1.07 -12.38 -16.46
CA ASP A 69 2.45 -12.13 -16.89
C ASP A 69 3.37 -13.02 -16.05
N ALA A 70 3.74 -14.17 -16.61
CA ALA A 70 4.55 -15.17 -15.91
C ALA A 70 5.92 -14.61 -15.51
N ALA A 71 6.51 -13.72 -16.31
CA ALA A 71 7.84 -13.17 -16.09
C ALA A 71 7.96 -12.29 -14.84
N ARG A 72 6.84 -11.82 -14.28
CA ARG A 72 6.81 -10.94 -13.11
C ARG A 72 6.32 -11.65 -11.85
N LEU A 73 6.05 -12.95 -11.90
CA LEU A 73 5.65 -13.69 -10.72
C LEU A 73 6.79 -13.73 -9.70
N PRO A 74 6.48 -13.70 -8.39
CA PRO A 74 7.49 -13.75 -7.35
C PRO A 74 7.99 -15.21 -7.19
N TYR A 75 8.84 -15.65 -8.11
CA TYR A 75 9.44 -16.98 -8.07
C TYR A 75 10.34 -17.14 -6.84
N ARG A 76 10.51 -18.40 -6.42
CA ARG A 76 11.48 -18.80 -5.41
C ARG A 76 12.71 -19.36 -6.09
N GLU A 77 13.83 -18.66 -5.97
CA GLU A 77 15.12 -19.10 -6.50
C GLU A 77 15.44 -20.53 -6.04
N GLU A 78 15.17 -20.86 -4.78
CA GLU A 78 15.48 -22.19 -4.24
C GLU A 78 14.70 -23.34 -4.90
N VAL A 79 13.53 -23.04 -5.48
CA VAL A 79 12.74 -24.03 -6.23
C VAL A 79 13.15 -24.04 -7.70
N LEU A 80 13.52 -22.87 -8.26
CA LEU A 80 14.08 -22.79 -9.60
C LEU A 80 15.39 -23.58 -9.70
N ASP A 81 16.27 -23.48 -8.69
CA ASP A 81 17.52 -24.24 -8.62
C ASP A 81 17.28 -25.76 -8.72
N ILE A 82 16.26 -26.28 -8.03
CA ILE A 82 15.90 -27.72 -8.11
C ILE A 82 15.34 -28.08 -9.49
N ILE A 83 14.52 -27.21 -10.08
CA ILE A 83 14.00 -27.43 -11.42
C ILE A 83 15.16 -27.47 -12.43
N GLU A 84 16.10 -26.53 -12.34
CA GLU A 84 17.27 -26.46 -13.20
C GLU A 84 18.19 -27.69 -13.01
N GLN A 85 18.40 -28.11 -11.77
CA GLN A 85 19.15 -29.32 -11.46
C GLN A 85 18.48 -30.57 -12.06
N ALA A 86 17.18 -30.76 -11.85
CA ALA A 86 16.45 -31.91 -12.41
C ALA A 86 16.48 -31.92 -13.95
N ARG A 87 16.41 -30.73 -14.58
CA ARG A 87 16.54 -30.60 -16.05
C ARG A 87 17.95 -30.95 -16.53
N ALA A 88 18.99 -30.51 -15.81
CA ALA A 88 20.38 -30.85 -16.12
C ALA A 88 20.65 -32.37 -15.98
N GLU A 89 19.94 -33.03 -15.05
CA GLU A 89 19.92 -34.49 -14.87
C GLU A 89 19.07 -35.23 -15.93
N GLY A 90 18.41 -34.52 -16.86
CA GLY A 90 17.57 -35.12 -17.90
C GLY A 90 16.21 -35.62 -17.40
N ARG A 91 15.81 -35.26 -16.17
CA ARG A 91 14.59 -35.76 -15.53
C ARG A 91 13.37 -34.96 -15.98
N PRO A 92 12.19 -35.60 -16.16
CA PRO A 92 10.95 -34.88 -16.44
C PRO A 92 10.56 -33.95 -15.29
N VAL A 93 10.14 -32.72 -15.59
CA VAL A 93 9.70 -31.74 -14.59
C VAL A 93 8.28 -31.32 -14.86
N ILE A 94 7.36 -31.72 -13.98
CA ILE A 94 5.91 -31.55 -14.17
C ILE A 94 5.34 -30.63 -13.11
N LEU A 95 4.74 -29.52 -13.55
CA LEU A 95 4.00 -28.63 -12.65
C LEU A 95 2.66 -29.27 -12.25
N ALA A 96 2.40 -29.37 -10.95
CA ALA A 96 1.21 -30.00 -10.38
C ALA A 96 0.47 -29.07 -9.40
N SER A 97 -0.51 -28.31 -9.88
CA SER A 97 -1.19 -27.25 -9.12
C SER A 97 -2.73 -27.33 -9.13
N ALA A 98 -3.34 -26.82 -8.07
CA ALA A 98 -4.79 -26.65 -7.97
C ALA A 98 -5.33 -25.42 -8.75
N SER A 99 -4.46 -24.62 -9.35
CA SER A 99 -4.83 -23.50 -10.22
C SER A 99 -5.21 -23.96 -11.63
N HIS A 100 -5.88 -23.09 -12.38
CA HIS A 100 -6.44 -23.44 -13.68
C HIS A 100 -5.35 -23.69 -14.72
N TRP A 101 -5.52 -24.72 -15.56
CA TRP A 101 -4.49 -25.17 -16.51
C TRP A 101 -3.93 -24.08 -17.43
N ARG A 102 -4.74 -23.09 -17.85
CA ARG A 102 -4.29 -21.97 -18.70
C ARG A 102 -3.21 -21.13 -18.04
N HIS A 103 -3.29 -20.94 -16.72
CA HIS A 103 -2.29 -20.19 -15.97
C HIS A 103 -1.02 -21.04 -15.80
N ILE A 104 -1.17 -22.29 -15.39
CA ILE A 104 -0.04 -23.20 -15.19
C ILE A 104 0.73 -23.44 -16.49
N ARG A 105 0.03 -23.56 -17.63
CA ARG A 105 0.67 -23.72 -18.94
C ARG A 105 1.53 -22.52 -19.29
N ARG A 106 1.06 -21.28 -19.07
CA ARG A 106 1.87 -20.08 -19.32
C ARG A 106 3.13 -20.02 -18.46
N ILE A 107 3.06 -20.50 -17.21
CA ILE A 107 4.23 -20.58 -16.33
C ILE A 107 5.20 -21.64 -16.85
N ALA A 108 4.70 -22.83 -17.24
CA ALA A 108 5.52 -23.87 -17.85
C ALA A 108 6.21 -23.36 -19.14
N ASP A 109 5.46 -22.69 -20.02
CA ASP A 109 5.99 -22.13 -21.27
C ASP A 109 7.08 -21.06 -20.98
N HIS A 110 6.88 -20.20 -19.98
CA HIS A 110 7.87 -19.21 -19.56
C HIS A 110 9.15 -19.84 -19.01
N LEU A 111 9.02 -20.92 -18.23
CA LEU A 111 10.15 -21.68 -17.70
C LEU A 111 10.74 -22.67 -18.71
N THR A 112 10.28 -22.66 -19.97
CA THR A 112 10.71 -23.58 -21.03
C THR A 112 10.54 -25.07 -20.69
N LEU A 113 9.51 -25.40 -19.91
CA LEU A 113 9.16 -26.79 -19.54
C LEU A 113 8.31 -27.42 -20.63
N SER A 114 8.83 -28.45 -21.30
CA SER A 114 8.15 -29.18 -22.38
C SER A 114 7.07 -30.14 -21.88
N ASP A 115 7.16 -30.57 -20.62
CA ASP A 115 6.29 -31.60 -20.06
C ASP A 115 4.82 -31.15 -19.90
N PRO A 116 3.86 -32.10 -19.99
CA PRO A 116 2.46 -31.81 -19.71
C PRO A 116 2.24 -31.42 -18.25
N VAL A 117 1.39 -30.40 -18.01
CA VAL A 117 1.06 -29.92 -16.66
C VAL A 117 -0.13 -30.68 -16.06
N ILE A 118 -0.09 -30.91 -14.74
CA ILE A 118 -1.24 -31.39 -13.95
C ILE A 118 -1.90 -30.18 -13.29
N ALA A 119 -3.08 -29.81 -13.78
CA ALA A 119 -3.76 -28.60 -13.32
C ALA A 119 -5.28 -28.71 -13.41
N THR A 120 -5.99 -27.91 -12.61
CA THR A 120 -7.46 -27.92 -12.52
C THR A 120 -8.09 -27.62 -13.89
N ARG A 121 -9.03 -28.49 -14.30
CA ARG A 121 -9.85 -28.34 -15.53
C ARG A 121 -11.34 -28.42 -15.17
N GLY A 122 -12.09 -27.36 -15.44
CA GLY A 122 -13.53 -27.32 -15.17
C GLY A 122 -13.84 -27.38 -13.67
N ARG A 123 -14.52 -28.43 -13.21
CA ARG A 123 -14.99 -28.59 -11.81
C ARG A 123 -14.07 -29.41 -10.89
N SER A 124 -13.00 -30.03 -11.41
CA SER A 124 -12.11 -30.88 -10.58
C SER A 124 -11.11 -30.07 -9.77
N ASN A 125 -11.13 -30.19 -8.44
CA ASN A 125 -10.16 -29.50 -7.57
C ASN A 125 -8.96 -30.41 -7.26
N LEU A 126 -7.81 -30.14 -7.86
CA LEU A 126 -6.57 -30.93 -7.71
C LEU A 126 -5.78 -30.54 -6.46
N LYS A 127 -6.28 -30.89 -5.27
CA LYS A 127 -5.59 -30.65 -3.98
C LYS A 127 -5.43 -31.95 -3.18
N GLY A 128 -4.27 -32.13 -2.54
CA GLY A 128 -3.98 -33.28 -1.67
C GLY A 128 -4.18 -34.63 -2.38
N ALA A 129 -5.04 -35.50 -1.84
CA ALA A 129 -5.28 -36.84 -2.38
C ALA A 129 -5.70 -36.86 -3.86
N ALA A 130 -6.47 -35.87 -4.31
CA ALA A 130 -6.84 -35.75 -5.73
C ALA A 130 -5.62 -35.44 -6.62
N LYS A 131 -4.67 -34.63 -6.11
CA LYS A 131 -3.40 -34.33 -6.80
C LYS A 131 -2.54 -35.60 -6.89
N LEU A 132 -2.43 -36.35 -5.79
CA LEU A 132 -1.72 -37.64 -5.78
C LEU A 132 -2.33 -38.64 -6.78
N ALA A 133 -3.67 -38.77 -6.79
CA ALA A 133 -4.35 -39.64 -7.74
C ALA A 133 -4.09 -39.25 -9.20
N ALA A 134 -4.04 -37.94 -9.50
CA ALA A 134 -3.71 -37.47 -10.85
C ALA A 134 -2.24 -37.74 -11.24
N ILE A 135 -1.31 -37.62 -10.29
CA ILE A 135 0.09 -37.99 -10.49
C ILE A 135 0.19 -39.50 -10.78
N ARG A 136 -0.41 -40.34 -9.94
CA ARG A 136 -0.41 -41.81 -10.11
C ARG A 136 -1.08 -42.26 -11.41
N ALA A 137 -2.17 -41.62 -11.81
CA ALA A 137 -2.82 -41.86 -13.10
C ALA A 137 -1.90 -41.53 -14.30
N ARG A 138 -0.92 -40.63 -14.12
CA ARG A 138 0.00 -40.20 -15.18
C ARG A 138 1.24 -41.07 -15.31
N ILE A 139 1.83 -41.49 -14.19
CA ILE A 139 3.14 -42.20 -14.17
C ILE A 139 3.03 -43.69 -13.85
N GLY A 140 1.87 -44.15 -13.38
CA GLY A 140 1.66 -45.50 -12.86
C GLY A 140 1.54 -45.53 -11.32
N PRO A 141 0.82 -46.52 -10.76
CA PRO A 141 0.56 -46.61 -9.33
C PRO A 141 1.83 -46.78 -8.49
N ASP A 142 2.82 -47.53 -8.99
CA ASP A 142 4.03 -47.92 -8.24
C ASP A 142 5.32 -47.19 -8.69
N THR A 143 5.22 -46.34 -9.71
CA THR A 143 6.40 -45.63 -10.27
C THR A 143 6.90 -44.57 -9.26
N PRO A 144 8.20 -44.53 -8.92
CA PRO A 144 8.73 -43.51 -8.01
C PRO A 144 8.62 -42.11 -8.62
N PHE A 145 8.44 -41.10 -7.76
CA PHE A 145 8.47 -39.69 -8.14
C PHE A 145 9.02 -38.85 -6.98
N ASP A 146 9.56 -37.69 -7.30
CA ASP A 146 9.97 -36.71 -6.29
C ASP A 146 8.99 -35.52 -6.28
N TYR A 147 8.84 -34.84 -5.14
CA TYR A 147 7.82 -33.80 -4.97
C TYR A 147 8.29 -32.57 -4.20
N VAL A 148 7.97 -31.38 -4.71
CA VAL A 148 8.15 -30.10 -4.03
C VAL A 148 6.78 -29.47 -3.74
N GLY A 149 6.54 -29.08 -2.48
CA GLY A 149 5.28 -28.44 -2.05
C GLY A 149 5.44 -27.50 -0.86
N ASP A 150 4.35 -26.89 -0.39
CA ASP A 150 4.36 -25.97 0.77
C ASP A 150 3.23 -26.21 1.77
N SER A 151 2.25 -27.06 1.46
CA SER A 151 1.00 -27.11 2.22
C SER A 151 0.86 -28.39 3.04
N ARG A 152 0.09 -28.30 4.15
CA ARG A 152 -0.33 -29.49 4.92
C ARG A 152 -1.08 -30.52 4.08
N ALA A 153 -1.77 -30.07 3.03
CA ALA A 153 -2.53 -30.97 2.15
C ALA A 153 -1.59 -31.86 1.31
N ASP A 154 -0.32 -31.48 1.18
CA ASP A 154 0.68 -32.24 0.43
C ASP A 154 1.32 -33.39 1.24
N ALA A 155 0.90 -33.57 2.50
CA ALA A 155 1.36 -34.66 3.35
C ALA A 155 1.22 -36.05 2.71
N CYS A 156 0.17 -36.29 1.94
CA CYS A 156 0.02 -37.56 1.22
C CYS A 156 0.99 -37.69 0.04
N LEU A 157 1.35 -36.57 -0.62
CA LEU A 157 2.32 -36.57 -1.70
C LEU A 157 3.73 -36.83 -1.17
N TRP A 158 4.13 -36.15 -0.09
CA TRP A 158 5.44 -36.37 0.53
C TRP A 158 5.62 -37.79 1.08
N ARG A 159 4.56 -38.43 1.60
CA ARG A 159 4.63 -39.85 2.03
C ARG A 159 4.78 -40.83 0.86
N ALA A 160 4.25 -40.48 -0.31
CA ALA A 160 4.28 -41.33 -1.49
C ALA A 160 5.49 -41.06 -2.41
N ALA A 161 6.12 -39.89 -2.25
CA ALA A 161 7.30 -39.49 -3.00
C ALA A 161 8.55 -40.20 -2.45
N ARG A 162 9.50 -40.46 -3.35
CA ARG A 162 10.80 -41.01 -3.01
C ARG A 162 11.66 -39.97 -2.29
N ARG A 163 11.75 -38.76 -2.84
CA ARG A 163 12.31 -37.57 -2.17
C ARG A 163 11.28 -36.45 -2.15
N GLY A 164 11.27 -35.70 -1.05
CA GLY A 164 10.33 -34.62 -0.84
C GLY A 164 11.03 -33.36 -0.37
N TRP A 165 10.64 -32.22 -0.95
CA TRP A 165 11.06 -30.90 -0.49
C TRP A 165 9.85 -30.07 -0.05
N SER A 166 10.06 -29.26 0.99
CA SER A 166 9.06 -28.33 1.50
C SER A 166 9.57 -26.90 1.52
N VAL A 167 8.72 -25.98 1.04
CA VAL A 167 8.96 -24.55 1.12
C VAL A 167 8.10 -23.91 2.21
N GLY A 168 8.51 -24.11 3.46
CA GLY A 168 7.91 -23.48 4.63
C GLY A 168 7.32 -24.47 5.63
N HIS A 169 6.26 -25.18 5.27
CA HIS A 169 5.62 -26.14 6.18
C HIS A 169 6.36 -27.48 6.21
N ILE A 170 7.11 -27.75 7.27
CA ILE A 170 7.72 -29.07 7.48
C ILE A 170 6.68 -29.97 8.16
N PRO A 171 6.30 -31.12 7.55
CA PRO A 171 5.45 -32.10 8.22
C PRO A 171 6.19 -32.70 9.42
N PRO A 172 5.53 -32.93 10.56
CA PRO A 172 6.16 -33.63 11.68
C PRO A 172 6.58 -35.04 11.25
N ARG A 173 7.83 -35.43 11.53
CA ARG A 173 8.36 -36.80 11.35
C ARG A 173 8.37 -37.31 9.90
N SER A 174 8.59 -36.44 8.91
CA SER A 174 8.73 -36.81 7.50
C SER A 174 10.16 -36.54 7.00
N PRO A 175 10.75 -37.39 6.14
CA PRO A 175 12.09 -37.19 5.57
C PRO A 175 12.15 -36.05 4.52
N VAL A 176 11.32 -35.02 4.68
CA VAL A 176 11.19 -33.90 3.74
C VAL A 176 12.25 -32.85 4.04
N GLU A 177 13.05 -32.51 3.03
CA GLU A 177 14.06 -31.48 3.13
C GLU A 177 13.42 -30.09 3.02
N ARG A 178 13.85 -29.15 3.86
CA ARG A 178 13.34 -27.77 3.83
C ARG A 178 14.17 -26.94 2.87
N LEU A 179 13.51 -26.27 1.93
CA LEU A 179 14.14 -25.31 1.04
C LEU A 179 14.03 -23.88 1.57
N GLY A 180 15.14 -23.16 1.46
CA GLY A 180 15.25 -21.75 1.79
C GLY A 180 15.19 -21.42 3.28
N ALA A 181 15.43 -20.15 3.57
CA ALA A 181 15.37 -19.61 4.92
C ALA A 181 13.93 -19.59 5.46
N PRO A 182 13.73 -19.64 6.79
CA PRO A 182 12.42 -19.39 7.38
C PRO A 182 11.85 -18.05 6.92
N ARG A 183 10.55 -18.02 6.58
CA ARG A 183 9.87 -16.76 6.24
C ARG A 183 10.04 -15.75 7.39
N PRO A 184 10.29 -14.46 7.12
CA PRO A 184 10.25 -13.45 8.17
C PRO A 184 8.90 -13.50 8.89
N GLY A 185 8.90 -13.26 10.20
CA GLY A 185 7.71 -13.39 11.03
C GLY A 185 6.53 -12.55 10.49
N PRO A 186 5.30 -13.09 10.49
CA PRO A 186 4.14 -12.44 9.85
C PRO A 186 3.87 -11.04 10.41
N ALA A 187 4.19 -10.81 11.69
CA ALA A 187 4.05 -9.51 12.35
C ALA A 187 4.85 -8.39 11.65
N ARG A 188 6.10 -8.65 11.24
CA ARG A 188 6.93 -7.63 10.59
C ARG A 188 6.38 -7.26 9.22
N ALA A 189 5.90 -8.27 8.46
CA ALA A 189 5.27 -8.05 7.17
C ALA A 189 3.98 -7.21 7.33
N ILE A 190 3.13 -7.57 8.31
CA ILE A 190 1.89 -6.85 8.62
C ILE A 190 2.17 -5.38 8.99
N ILE A 191 3.08 -5.12 9.93
CA ILE A 191 3.43 -3.74 10.33
C ILE A 191 3.96 -2.95 9.14
N LYS A 192 4.82 -3.55 8.30
CA LYS A 192 5.32 -2.91 7.08
C LYS A 192 4.17 -2.58 6.11
N ALA A 193 3.17 -3.46 5.99
CA ALA A 193 2.02 -3.26 5.11
C ALA A 193 1.04 -2.19 5.61
N MET A 194 0.92 -1.98 6.93
CA MET A 194 0.13 -0.89 7.52
C MET A 194 0.73 0.50 7.27
N ARG A 195 2.04 0.58 6.96
CA ARG A 195 2.80 1.82 6.70
C ARG A 195 2.73 2.87 7.82
N PRO A 196 3.16 2.57 9.07
CA PRO A 196 3.13 3.52 10.18
C PRO A 196 3.83 4.85 9.91
N HIS A 197 4.89 4.86 9.09
CA HIS A 197 5.57 6.09 8.68
C HIS A 197 4.66 7.10 7.96
N GLN A 198 3.54 6.66 7.38
CA GLN A 198 2.55 7.55 6.75
C GLN A 198 1.57 8.16 7.77
N TRP A 199 1.54 7.68 9.01
CA TRP A 199 0.66 8.20 10.06
C TRP A 199 1.04 9.61 10.48
N ALA A 200 2.28 10.05 10.21
CA ALA A 200 2.71 11.44 10.42
C ALA A 200 1.78 12.46 9.74
N LYS A 201 1.13 12.10 8.62
CA LYS A 201 0.13 12.96 7.94
C LYS A 201 -1.13 13.18 8.76
N ASN A 202 -1.44 12.27 9.68
CA ASN A 202 -2.59 12.38 10.56
C ASN A 202 -2.29 13.26 11.79
N ALA A 203 -1.06 13.77 11.95
CA ALA A 203 -0.78 14.87 12.88
C ALA A 203 -1.65 16.11 12.59
N LEU A 204 -2.09 16.30 11.33
CA LEU A 204 -3.02 17.35 10.95
C LEU A 204 -4.38 17.27 11.66
N VAL A 205 -4.78 16.08 12.16
CA VAL A 205 -6.00 15.91 12.95
C VAL A 205 -5.87 16.59 14.33
N ILE A 206 -4.64 16.85 14.79
CA ILE A 206 -4.38 17.47 16.09
C ILE A 206 -4.32 19.01 15.98
N VAL A 207 -4.08 19.55 14.78
CA VAL A 207 -3.98 21.00 14.53
C VAL A 207 -5.11 21.81 15.16
N PRO A 208 -6.40 21.42 15.05
CA PRO A 208 -7.52 22.14 15.65
C PRO A 208 -7.38 22.36 17.16
N ALA A 209 -6.82 21.38 17.90
CA ALA A 209 -6.64 21.50 19.35
C ALA A 209 -5.72 22.67 19.72
N PHE A 210 -4.69 22.92 18.90
CA PHE A 210 -3.79 24.06 19.09
C PHE A 210 -4.40 25.36 18.59
N THR A 211 -5.06 25.33 17.42
CA THR A 211 -5.58 26.54 16.79
C THR A 211 -6.83 27.11 17.46
N SER A 212 -7.55 26.30 18.24
CA SER A 212 -8.71 26.76 19.03
C SER A 212 -8.35 27.34 20.39
N GLY A 213 -7.09 27.21 20.84
CA GLY A 213 -6.66 27.60 22.20
C GLY A 213 -7.05 26.61 23.31
N GLU A 214 -7.87 25.60 23.00
CA GLU A 214 -8.40 24.61 23.94
C GLU A 214 -7.42 23.46 24.27
N PHE A 215 -6.18 23.52 23.78
CA PHE A 215 -5.19 22.45 23.95
C PHE A 215 -4.92 22.07 25.42
N MET A 216 -5.04 23.05 26.34
CA MET A 216 -4.87 22.85 27.79
C MET A 216 -6.12 22.25 28.47
N THR A 217 -7.26 22.25 27.79
CA THR A 217 -8.53 21.76 28.35
C THR A 217 -8.49 20.24 28.49
N ARG A 218 -8.88 19.77 29.68
CA ARG A 218 -8.80 18.34 30.04
C ARG A 218 -9.64 17.51 29.07
N GLY A 219 -8.97 16.58 28.37
CA GLY A 219 -9.62 15.66 27.43
C GLY A 219 -9.48 16.06 25.96
N VAL A 220 -9.21 17.32 25.63
CA VAL A 220 -9.07 17.77 24.23
C VAL A 220 -7.91 17.06 23.53
N LEU A 221 -6.70 17.12 24.11
CA LEU A 221 -5.54 16.47 23.51
C LEU A 221 -5.69 14.93 23.41
N PRO A 222 -6.09 14.20 24.46
CA PRO A 222 -6.38 12.76 24.35
C PRO A 222 -7.39 12.43 23.25
N THR A 223 -8.47 13.21 23.12
CA THR A 223 -9.50 13.02 22.09
C THR A 223 -8.96 13.28 20.69
N ALA A 224 -8.18 14.35 20.49
CA ALA A 224 -7.52 14.65 19.22
C ALA A 224 -6.53 13.54 18.81
N VAL A 225 -5.74 13.03 19.77
CA VAL A 225 -4.83 11.90 19.54
C VAL A 225 -5.60 10.62 19.22
N ALA A 226 -6.70 10.33 19.94
CA ALA A 226 -7.56 9.19 19.64
C ALA A 226 -8.13 9.29 18.21
N ALA A 227 -8.64 10.46 17.81
CA ALA A 227 -9.11 10.70 16.44
C ALA A 227 -8.00 10.51 15.39
N ALA A 228 -6.78 11.00 15.66
CA ALA A 228 -5.63 10.80 14.78
C ALA A 228 -5.26 9.31 14.64
N MET A 229 -5.37 8.53 15.72
CA MET A 229 -5.15 7.08 15.70
C MET A 229 -6.24 6.35 14.92
N LEU A 230 -7.52 6.68 15.11
CA LEU A 230 -8.63 6.12 14.34
C LEU A 230 -8.46 6.41 12.84
N MET A 231 -8.11 7.63 12.49
CA MET A 231 -7.78 8.03 11.13
C MET A 231 -6.57 7.25 10.56
N SER A 232 -5.62 6.89 11.41
CA SER A 232 -4.47 6.04 11.04
C SER A 232 -4.86 4.60 10.75
N LEU A 233 -5.85 4.05 11.46
CA LEU A 233 -6.44 2.74 11.15
C LEU A 233 -7.16 2.77 9.80
N ILE A 234 -7.99 3.79 9.55
CA ILE A 234 -8.65 4.02 8.25
C ILE A 234 -7.62 4.14 7.13
N ALA A 235 -6.58 4.96 7.30
CA ALA A 235 -5.51 5.10 6.32
C ALA A 235 -4.78 3.77 6.04
N SER A 236 -4.49 2.98 7.08
CA SER A 236 -3.83 1.67 6.94
C SER A 236 -4.72 0.67 6.21
N SER A 237 -6.04 0.68 6.46
CA SER A 237 -7.01 -0.12 5.72
C SER A 237 -6.97 0.18 4.22
N ILE A 238 -6.98 1.48 3.87
CA ILE A 238 -6.93 1.94 2.48
C ILE A 238 -5.59 1.58 1.83
N TYR A 239 -4.47 1.70 2.55
CA TYR A 239 -3.16 1.31 2.03
C TYR A 239 -3.09 -0.19 1.72
N LEU A 240 -3.64 -1.05 2.59
CA LEU A 240 -3.72 -2.48 2.33
C LEU A 240 -4.58 -2.81 1.11
N LEU A 241 -5.74 -2.16 0.98
CA LEU A 241 -6.62 -2.34 -0.17
C LEU A 241 -5.95 -1.87 -1.48
N ASN A 242 -5.28 -0.72 -1.45
CA ASN A 242 -4.54 -0.19 -2.60
C ASN A 242 -3.38 -1.11 -2.98
N ASP A 243 -2.59 -1.58 -2.02
CA ASP A 243 -1.47 -2.50 -2.27
C ASP A 243 -1.95 -3.83 -2.83
N LEU A 244 -3.15 -4.29 -2.44
CA LEU A 244 -3.79 -5.45 -3.03
C LEU A 244 -4.11 -5.19 -4.51
N LEU A 245 -4.78 -4.08 -4.81
CA LEU A 245 -5.13 -3.73 -6.19
C LEU A 245 -3.90 -3.40 -7.04
N ASP A 246 -2.80 -2.91 -6.47
CA ASP A 246 -1.60 -2.48 -7.19
C ASP A 246 -0.53 -3.58 -7.32
N ILE A 247 -0.77 -4.84 -6.94
CA ILE A 247 0.23 -5.94 -6.95
C ILE A 247 1.07 -5.97 -8.24
N ASP A 248 0.44 -6.00 -9.42
CA ASP A 248 1.17 -6.10 -10.70
C ASP A 248 2.00 -4.84 -11.00
N SER A 249 1.43 -3.66 -10.71
CA SER A 249 2.10 -2.37 -10.88
C SER A 249 3.29 -2.25 -9.93
N ASP A 250 3.14 -2.72 -8.70
CA ASP A 250 4.17 -2.66 -7.67
C ASP A 250 5.35 -3.59 -8.00
N ARG A 251 5.07 -4.78 -8.57
CA ARG A 251 6.11 -5.70 -9.06
C ARG A 251 6.94 -5.10 -10.21
N ALA A 252 6.30 -4.34 -11.09
CA ALA A 252 6.99 -3.68 -12.21
C ALA A 252 7.82 -2.45 -11.77
N HIS A 253 7.67 -1.97 -10.54
CA HIS A 253 8.27 -0.73 -10.10
C HIS A 253 9.60 -0.94 -9.36
N ARG A 254 10.62 -0.14 -9.71
CA ARG A 254 12.03 -0.25 -9.24
C ARG A 254 12.19 -0.46 -7.73
N THR A 255 11.39 0.24 -6.91
CA THR A 255 11.45 0.15 -5.44
C THR A 255 10.23 -0.50 -4.77
N LYS A 256 9.05 -0.57 -5.44
CA LYS A 256 7.80 -1.02 -4.81
C LYS A 256 7.63 -2.54 -4.85
N TRP A 257 8.43 -3.25 -5.64
CA TRP A 257 8.42 -4.71 -5.69
C TRP A 257 8.70 -5.36 -4.33
N LYS A 258 9.40 -4.66 -3.43
CA LYS A 258 9.69 -5.08 -2.05
C LYS A 258 8.51 -4.92 -1.07
N ARG A 259 7.33 -4.48 -1.55
CA ARG A 259 6.12 -4.38 -0.71
C ARG A 259 5.65 -5.78 -0.33
N PRO A 260 5.15 -5.99 0.91
CA PRO A 260 4.79 -7.33 1.38
C PRO A 260 3.79 -8.09 0.49
N LEU A 261 2.79 -7.40 -0.07
CA LEU A 261 1.82 -8.03 -0.99
C LEU A 261 2.42 -8.35 -2.36
N ALA A 262 3.18 -7.41 -2.95
CA ALA A 262 3.86 -7.62 -4.23
C ALA A 262 4.85 -8.79 -4.18
N ASN A 263 5.60 -8.91 -3.08
CA ASN A 263 6.59 -9.97 -2.86
C ASN A 263 5.98 -11.30 -2.38
N GLY A 264 4.68 -11.34 -2.05
CA GLY A 264 4.01 -12.54 -1.52
C GLY A 264 4.35 -12.87 -0.05
N ASP A 265 4.78 -11.88 0.74
CA ASP A 265 5.04 -12.03 2.18
C ASP A 265 3.74 -12.08 3.00
N ILE A 266 2.64 -11.54 2.48
CA ILE A 266 1.30 -11.59 3.09
C ILE A 266 0.32 -12.23 2.12
N ALA A 267 -0.44 -13.20 2.60
CA ALA A 267 -1.52 -13.81 1.83
C ALA A 267 -2.66 -12.82 1.58
N ILE A 268 -3.21 -12.81 0.37
CA ILE A 268 -4.33 -11.94 -0.04
C ILE A 268 -5.52 -11.95 0.95
N PRO A 269 -6.01 -13.11 1.43
CA PRO A 269 -7.13 -13.14 2.37
C PRO A 269 -6.79 -12.50 3.71
N ALA A 270 -5.54 -12.62 4.18
CA ALA A 270 -5.09 -12.01 5.42
C ALA A 270 -5.02 -10.48 5.28
N ALA A 271 -4.51 -9.97 4.15
CA ALA A 271 -4.47 -8.53 3.89
C ALA A 271 -5.88 -7.93 3.74
N LEU A 272 -6.78 -8.62 3.04
CA LEU A 272 -8.18 -8.18 2.91
C LEU A 272 -8.90 -8.20 4.27
N GLY A 273 -8.74 -9.29 5.04
CA GLY A 273 -9.32 -9.40 6.38
C GLY A 273 -8.81 -8.31 7.33
N LEU A 274 -7.50 -8.04 7.31
CA LEU A 274 -6.90 -6.96 8.10
C LEU A 274 -7.38 -5.57 7.64
N SER A 275 -7.49 -5.34 6.32
CA SER A 275 -8.02 -4.09 5.78
C SER A 275 -9.46 -3.85 6.27
N LEU A 276 -10.33 -4.86 6.21
CA LEU A 276 -11.71 -4.76 6.70
C LEU A 276 -11.78 -4.58 8.22
N LEU A 277 -10.95 -5.29 8.99
CA LEU A 277 -10.88 -5.15 10.45
C LEU A 277 -10.45 -3.73 10.86
N LEU A 278 -9.43 -3.17 10.20
CA LEU A 278 -8.95 -1.81 10.48
C LEU A 278 -9.99 -0.74 10.09
N ALA A 279 -10.71 -0.94 8.99
CA ALA A 279 -11.82 -0.07 8.61
C ALA A 279 -12.94 -0.10 9.65
N ALA A 280 -13.37 -1.31 10.05
CA ALA A 280 -14.40 -1.49 11.06
C ALA A 280 -14.00 -0.90 12.41
N ALA A 281 -12.76 -1.13 12.86
CA ALA A 281 -12.24 -0.56 14.10
C ALA A 281 -12.16 0.98 14.06
N GLY A 282 -11.70 1.55 12.95
CA GLY A 282 -11.64 3.00 12.76
C GLY A 282 -13.03 3.65 12.75
N LEU A 283 -14.00 3.06 12.06
CA LEU A 283 -15.37 3.58 11.99
C LEU A 283 -16.13 3.39 13.30
N ALA A 284 -16.05 2.21 13.91
CA ALA A 284 -16.69 1.95 15.20
C ALA A 284 -16.08 2.83 16.30
N GLY A 285 -14.76 3.00 16.31
CA GLY A 285 -14.10 3.93 17.23
C GLY A 285 -14.51 5.38 16.97
N GLY A 286 -14.68 5.79 15.71
CA GLY A 286 -15.21 7.12 15.35
C GLY A 286 -16.63 7.33 15.87
N TRP A 287 -17.49 6.31 15.77
CA TRP A 287 -18.85 6.34 16.31
C TRP A 287 -18.86 6.49 17.83
N LEU A 288 -18.00 5.75 18.52
CA LEU A 288 -17.88 5.82 19.98
C LEU A 288 -17.29 7.14 20.46
N LEU A 289 -16.37 7.75 19.68
CA LEU A 289 -15.69 8.99 20.07
C LEU A 289 -16.51 10.24 19.79
N GLY A 290 -17.11 10.35 18.60
CA GLY A 290 -17.78 11.57 18.13
C GLY A 290 -19.11 11.33 17.41
N GLY A 291 -19.70 10.14 17.58
CA GLY A 291 -21.04 9.83 17.08
C GLY A 291 -21.16 9.74 15.54
N PRO A 292 -22.37 9.97 15.00
CA PRO A 292 -22.65 9.82 13.58
C PRO A 292 -21.88 10.82 12.71
N GLU A 293 -21.63 12.03 13.19
CA GLU A 293 -20.96 13.08 12.42
C GLU A 293 -19.49 12.75 12.17
N LEU A 294 -18.74 12.38 13.21
CA LEU A 294 -17.34 11.97 13.06
C LEU A 294 -17.22 10.73 12.17
N THR A 295 -18.12 9.77 12.35
CA THR A 295 -18.17 8.54 11.54
C THR A 295 -18.42 8.84 10.07
N PHE A 296 -19.35 9.75 9.78
CA PHE A 296 -19.65 10.20 8.41
C PHE A 296 -18.40 10.77 7.73
N TRP A 297 -17.64 11.65 8.41
CA TRP A 297 -16.44 12.24 7.82
C TRP A 297 -15.29 11.25 7.65
N LEU A 298 -15.13 10.28 8.56
CA LEU A 298 -14.18 9.17 8.38
C LEU A 298 -14.56 8.30 7.17
N LEU A 299 -15.85 8.02 7.00
CA LEU A 299 -16.38 7.28 5.85
C LEU A 299 -16.21 8.06 4.54
N ALA A 300 -16.50 9.37 4.55
CA ALA A 300 -16.31 10.25 3.40
C ALA A 300 -14.84 10.32 2.99
N TYR A 301 -13.94 10.49 3.96
CA TYR A 301 -12.50 10.44 3.72
C TYR A 301 -12.08 9.10 3.09
N MET A 302 -12.57 7.97 3.63
CA MET A 302 -12.28 6.64 3.11
C MET A 302 -12.81 6.46 1.67
N ALA A 303 -14.03 6.92 1.39
CA ALA A 303 -14.65 6.85 0.09
C ALA A 303 -13.89 7.69 -0.95
N ILE A 304 -13.54 8.94 -0.63
CA ILE A 304 -12.79 9.84 -1.53
C ILE A 304 -11.39 9.29 -1.79
N THR A 305 -10.69 8.81 -0.75
CA THR A 305 -9.34 8.23 -0.91
C THR A 305 -9.37 6.96 -1.75
N THR A 306 -10.40 6.13 -1.60
CA THR A 306 -10.59 4.93 -2.42
C THR A 306 -10.89 5.31 -3.87
N ALA A 307 -11.84 6.22 -4.10
CA ALA A 307 -12.19 6.74 -5.43
C ALA A 307 -10.98 7.37 -6.14
N TYR A 308 -10.09 8.03 -5.38
CA TYR A 308 -8.84 8.58 -5.87
C TYR A 308 -7.92 7.51 -6.48
N SER A 309 -7.75 6.38 -5.79
CA SER A 309 -6.91 5.28 -6.29
C SER A 309 -7.42 4.65 -7.58
N PHE A 310 -8.74 4.57 -7.76
CA PHE A 310 -9.37 3.94 -8.91
C PHE A 310 -9.42 4.85 -10.15
N ARG A 311 -9.85 6.12 -10.00
CA ARG A 311 -10.12 6.99 -11.15
C ARG A 311 -9.68 8.44 -11.01
N LEU A 312 -9.81 9.06 -9.83
CA LEU A 312 -9.59 10.51 -9.76
C LEU A 312 -8.13 10.92 -9.99
N LYS A 313 -7.16 10.03 -9.73
CA LYS A 313 -5.74 10.28 -10.06
C LYS A 313 -5.47 10.46 -11.57
N ALA A 314 -6.38 10.02 -12.43
CA ALA A 314 -6.26 10.15 -13.88
C ALA A 314 -6.84 11.47 -14.41
N VAL A 315 -7.58 12.22 -13.59
CA VAL A 315 -8.16 13.51 -13.96
C VAL A 315 -7.10 14.60 -13.81
N MET A 316 -6.83 15.32 -14.90
CA MET A 316 -5.90 16.45 -14.92
C MET A 316 -6.34 17.52 -13.91
N VAL A 317 -5.42 18.03 -13.08
CA VAL A 317 -5.66 18.98 -11.97
C VAL A 317 -6.54 18.44 -10.84
N GLY A 318 -7.53 17.60 -11.15
CA GLY A 318 -8.42 16.98 -10.18
C GLY A 318 -7.66 16.17 -9.13
N ASP A 319 -6.53 15.56 -9.47
CA ASP A 319 -5.74 14.81 -8.50
C ASP A 319 -5.08 15.71 -7.43
N ALA A 320 -4.64 16.92 -7.79
CA ALA A 320 -4.08 17.90 -6.89
C ALA A 320 -5.14 18.52 -5.98
N ILE A 321 -6.31 18.85 -6.54
CA ILE A 321 -7.47 19.35 -5.77
C ILE A 321 -7.92 18.29 -4.76
N VAL A 322 -8.11 17.04 -5.19
CA VAL A 322 -8.52 15.96 -4.29
C VAL A 322 -7.48 15.74 -3.19
N LEU A 323 -6.18 15.79 -3.52
CA LEU A 323 -5.12 15.63 -2.51
C LEU A 323 -5.15 16.77 -1.48
N ALA A 324 -5.31 18.02 -1.93
CA ALA A 324 -5.46 19.17 -1.04
C ALA A 324 -6.69 19.01 -0.13
N SER A 325 -7.84 18.66 -0.69
CA SER A 325 -9.07 18.40 0.06
C SER A 325 -8.90 17.28 1.09
N LEU A 326 -8.21 16.18 0.73
CA LEU A 326 -7.97 15.07 1.66
C LEU A 326 -7.07 15.48 2.84
N TYR A 327 -6.11 16.39 2.64
CA TYR A 327 -5.33 16.95 3.76
C TYR A 327 -6.19 17.86 4.63
N THR A 328 -6.99 18.74 4.03
CA THR A 328 -7.91 19.64 4.73
C THR A 328 -8.97 18.89 5.54
N ILE A 329 -9.54 17.79 5.00
CA ILE A 329 -10.51 16.95 5.71
C ILE A 329 -9.94 16.37 7.02
N ARG A 330 -8.61 16.17 7.13
CA ARG A 330 -8.01 15.72 8.40
C ARG A 330 -8.15 16.75 9.50
N ILE A 331 -7.93 18.02 9.17
CA ILE A 331 -8.12 19.14 10.10
C ILE A 331 -9.60 19.21 10.49
N TRP A 332 -10.50 19.06 9.52
CA TRP A 332 -11.95 19.02 9.74
C TRP A 332 -12.38 17.90 10.72
N ILE A 333 -11.93 16.67 10.49
CA ILE A 333 -12.16 15.51 11.36
C ILE A 333 -11.64 15.78 12.79
N GLY A 334 -10.48 16.43 12.91
CA GLY A 334 -9.89 16.80 14.19
C GLY A 334 -10.79 17.73 15.00
N ALA A 335 -11.32 18.76 14.36
CA ALA A 335 -12.17 19.75 15.01
C ALA A 335 -13.52 19.16 15.45
N ILE A 336 -14.14 18.34 14.60
CA ILE A 336 -15.36 17.60 14.95
C ILE A 336 -15.11 16.69 16.15
N ALA A 337 -13.97 15.98 16.18
CA ALA A 337 -13.68 15.05 17.26
C ALA A 337 -13.57 15.75 18.63
N ILE A 338 -13.04 16.97 18.67
CA ILE A 338 -12.91 17.76 19.91
C ILE A 338 -14.06 18.75 20.13
N GLY A 339 -15.03 18.83 19.22
CA GLY A 339 -16.21 19.69 19.34
C GLY A 339 -15.94 21.19 19.22
N VAL A 340 -14.90 21.60 18.49
CA VAL A 340 -14.56 23.02 18.29
C VAL A 340 -14.97 23.51 16.91
N PRO A 341 -15.47 24.75 16.78
CA PRO A 341 -15.71 25.35 15.47
C PRO A 341 -14.37 25.59 14.75
N LEU A 342 -14.34 25.36 13.44
CA LEU A 342 -13.18 25.67 12.61
C LEU A 342 -13.31 27.06 12.00
N SER A 343 -12.22 27.83 12.08
CA SER A 343 -12.07 29.07 11.33
C SER A 343 -12.12 28.79 9.83
N PHE A 344 -13.02 29.49 9.13
CA PHE A 344 -13.11 29.46 7.67
C PHE A 344 -11.76 29.77 7.02
N TRP A 345 -11.04 30.77 7.55
CA TRP A 345 -9.74 31.18 7.05
C TRP A 345 -8.68 30.12 7.24
N LEU A 346 -8.67 29.40 8.38
CA LEU A 346 -7.76 28.28 8.61
C LEU A 346 -7.99 27.14 7.61
N LEU A 347 -9.25 26.84 7.31
CA LEU A 347 -9.61 25.81 6.33
C LEU A 347 -9.15 26.20 4.93
N LEU A 348 -9.40 27.46 4.54
CA LEU A 348 -9.02 28.00 3.24
C LEU A 348 -7.49 28.06 3.09
N PHE A 349 -6.78 28.48 4.14
CA PHE A 349 -5.32 28.43 4.22
C PHE A 349 -4.79 27.02 3.97
N SER A 350 -5.36 26.04 4.67
CA SER A 350 -5.01 24.62 4.52
C SER A 350 -5.20 24.15 3.07
N VAL A 351 -6.33 24.46 2.44
CA VAL A 351 -6.60 24.08 1.04
C VAL A 351 -5.50 24.61 0.12
N PHE A 352 -5.17 25.90 0.18
CA PHE A 352 -4.17 26.49 -0.72
C PHE A 352 -2.75 26.02 -0.42
N LEU A 353 -2.39 25.84 0.86
CA LEU A 353 -1.09 25.30 1.26
C LEU A 353 -0.92 23.87 0.73
N PHE A 354 -1.90 23.00 0.95
CA PHE A 354 -1.81 21.62 0.47
C PHE A 354 -1.98 21.50 -1.04
N LEU A 355 -2.66 22.44 -1.70
CA LEU A 355 -2.71 22.52 -3.16
C LEU A 355 -1.32 22.86 -3.73
N SER A 356 -0.61 23.82 -3.12
CA SER A 356 0.80 24.10 -3.45
C SER A 356 1.68 22.86 -3.31
N LEU A 357 1.60 22.15 -2.18
CA LEU A 357 2.38 20.93 -1.96
C LEU A 357 1.94 19.77 -2.88
N ALA A 358 0.67 19.69 -3.24
CA ALA A 358 0.17 18.71 -4.20
C ALA A 358 0.77 18.96 -5.60
N TYR A 359 0.78 20.22 -6.07
CA TYR A 359 1.45 20.60 -7.31
C TYR A 359 2.95 20.38 -7.24
N LEU A 360 3.61 20.68 -6.12
CA LEU A 360 5.03 20.40 -5.93
C LEU A 360 5.33 18.90 -6.09
N LYS A 361 4.48 18.05 -5.52
CA LYS A 361 4.57 16.60 -5.71
C LYS A 361 4.36 16.18 -7.17
N ARG A 362 3.43 16.82 -7.89
CA ARG A 362 3.25 16.59 -9.34
C ARG A 362 4.49 16.99 -10.11
N TYR A 363 5.00 18.19 -9.85
CA TYR A 363 6.19 18.73 -10.47
C TYR A 363 7.39 17.78 -10.34
N VAL A 364 7.68 17.29 -9.13
CA VAL A 364 8.77 16.33 -8.90
C VAL A 364 8.56 15.02 -9.66
N GLU A 365 7.33 14.48 -9.67
CA GLU A 365 7.03 13.25 -10.43
C GLU A 365 7.10 13.45 -11.96
N MET A 366 6.81 14.66 -12.45
CA MET A 366 6.82 15.01 -13.87
C MET A 366 8.22 15.34 -14.39
N ARG A 367 9.06 15.98 -13.57
CA ARG A 367 10.43 16.36 -13.93
C ARG A 367 11.26 15.16 -14.38
N ASP A 368 11.00 13.98 -13.81
CA ASP A 368 11.71 12.74 -14.13
C ASP A 368 11.14 12.02 -15.37
N ALA A 369 10.12 12.59 -16.04
CA ALA A 369 9.59 12.07 -17.30
C ALA A 369 10.49 12.48 -18.47
N ILE A 370 11.08 11.49 -19.14
CA ILE A 370 12.14 11.67 -20.16
C ILE A 370 11.59 12.20 -21.50
N GLU A 371 10.28 12.06 -21.76
CA GLU A 371 9.66 12.39 -23.04
C GLU A 371 8.55 13.46 -22.88
N PRO A 372 8.63 14.62 -23.58
CA PRO A 372 7.69 15.74 -23.41
C PRO A 372 6.21 15.40 -23.67
N GLU A 373 5.94 14.49 -24.61
CA GLU A 373 4.58 14.12 -25.04
C GLU A 373 4.05 12.85 -24.38
N ARG A 374 4.89 12.15 -23.61
CA ARG A 374 4.49 10.88 -23.01
C ARG A 374 3.67 11.14 -21.75
N LEU A 375 2.42 10.70 -21.80
CA LEU A 375 1.55 10.66 -20.62
C LEU A 375 2.26 9.92 -19.48
N LEU A 376 2.28 10.54 -18.31
CA LEU A 376 2.69 9.84 -17.09
C LEU A 376 1.75 8.67 -16.86
N SER A 377 2.33 7.47 -16.66
CA SER A 377 1.59 6.22 -16.49
C SER A 377 0.45 6.35 -15.47
N GLY A 378 -0.79 6.40 -15.96
CA GLY A 378 -2.00 6.47 -15.14
C GLY A 378 -2.38 7.86 -14.64
N ARG A 379 -1.85 8.94 -15.24
CA ARG A 379 -2.18 10.33 -14.92
C ARG A 379 -2.48 11.13 -16.18
N GLY A 380 -3.30 12.18 -16.06
CA GLY A 380 -3.68 13.06 -17.16
C GLY A 380 -2.72 14.23 -17.41
N TYR A 381 -1.42 14.04 -17.20
CA TYR A 381 -0.38 15.07 -17.38
C TYR A 381 0.62 14.64 -18.44
N VAL A 382 1.10 15.59 -19.24
CA VAL A 382 2.22 15.44 -20.17
C VAL A 382 3.42 16.27 -19.70
N GLY A 383 4.64 15.93 -20.14
CA GLY A 383 5.85 16.64 -19.74
C GLY A 383 5.81 18.15 -20.05
N GLY A 384 5.06 18.55 -21.09
CA GLY A 384 4.82 19.95 -21.44
C GLY A 384 4.05 20.78 -20.40
N ASP A 385 3.31 20.15 -19.47
CA ASP A 385 2.52 20.89 -18.47
C ASP A 385 3.38 21.34 -17.26
N LEU A 386 4.67 21.03 -17.24
CA LEU A 386 5.56 21.23 -16.08
C LEU A 386 5.57 22.68 -15.58
N ASP A 387 5.67 23.64 -16.50
CA ASP A 387 5.69 25.07 -16.15
C ASP A 387 4.35 25.55 -15.60
N VAL A 388 3.23 25.10 -16.18
CA VAL A 388 1.88 25.42 -15.69
C VAL A 388 1.66 24.86 -14.29
N VAL A 389 2.11 23.63 -14.05
CA VAL A 389 2.05 22.97 -12.74
C VAL A 389 2.90 23.74 -11.71
N MET A 390 4.10 24.16 -12.10
CA MET A 390 4.98 24.97 -11.25
C MET A 390 4.35 26.32 -10.90
N MET A 391 3.89 27.07 -11.91
CA MET A 391 3.27 28.39 -11.73
C MET A 391 2.01 28.30 -10.87
N SER A 392 1.17 27.27 -11.11
CA SER A 392 -0.05 27.02 -10.33
C SER A 392 0.26 26.69 -8.87
N GLY A 393 1.30 25.89 -8.63
CA GLY A 393 1.76 25.54 -7.29
C GLY A 393 2.33 26.72 -6.51
N ILE A 394 3.21 27.52 -7.12
CA ILE A 394 3.74 28.75 -6.51
C ILE A 394 2.60 29.73 -6.22
N SER A 395 1.69 29.93 -7.16
CA SER A 395 0.53 30.82 -6.99
C SER A 395 -0.36 30.37 -5.84
N ALA A 396 -0.68 29.07 -5.74
CA ALA A 396 -1.41 28.53 -4.60
C ALA A 396 -0.68 28.76 -3.27
N GLY A 397 0.66 28.66 -3.25
CA GLY A 397 1.47 29.00 -2.08
C GLY A 397 1.36 30.47 -1.67
N MET A 398 1.40 31.39 -2.63
CA MET A 398 1.23 32.83 -2.36
C MET A 398 -0.18 33.16 -1.88
N VAL A 399 -1.21 32.52 -2.45
CA VAL A 399 -2.59 32.65 -1.95
C VAL A 399 -2.71 32.10 -0.54
N ALA A 400 -2.04 31.01 -0.18
CA ALA A 400 -2.02 30.52 1.20
C ALA A 400 -1.44 31.57 2.16
N ILE A 401 -0.33 32.24 1.79
CA ILE A 401 0.24 33.32 2.59
C ILE A 401 -0.74 34.50 2.73
N LEU A 402 -1.40 34.90 1.64
CA LEU A 402 -2.43 35.94 1.69
C LEU A 402 -3.58 35.56 2.64
N VAL A 403 -4.08 34.33 2.54
CA VAL A 403 -5.15 33.84 3.43
C VAL A 403 -4.70 33.77 4.89
N LEU A 404 -3.43 33.43 5.15
CA LEU A 404 -2.86 33.47 6.51
C LEU A 404 -2.80 34.91 7.05
N ALA A 405 -2.48 35.90 6.21
CA ALA A 405 -2.53 37.30 6.61
C ALA A 405 -3.97 37.77 6.92
N LEU A 406 -4.95 37.32 6.13
CA LEU A 406 -6.37 37.58 6.42
C LEU A 406 -6.82 36.92 7.73
N PHE A 407 -6.38 35.68 7.99
CA PHE A 407 -6.61 35.00 9.27
C PHE A 407 -6.03 35.80 10.45
N ALA A 408 -4.81 36.32 10.32
CA ALA A 408 -4.18 37.12 11.37
C ALA A 408 -4.88 38.47 11.63
N HIS A 409 -5.64 38.99 10.66
CA HIS A 409 -6.40 40.24 10.78
C HIS A 409 -7.85 40.04 11.24
N ASP A 410 -8.36 38.81 11.20
CA ASP A 410 -9.75 38.49 11.46
C ASP A 410 -10.13 38.73 12.93
N PRO A 411 -11.17 39.55 13.23
CA PRO A 411 -11.55 39.87 14.60
C PRO A 411 -11.95 38.65 15.45
N ALA A 412 -12.68 37.70 14.85
CA ALA A 412 -13.09 36.48 15.54
C ALA A 412 -11.88 35.60 15.89
N THR A 413 -10.85 35.60 15.05
CA THR A 413 -9.58 34.95 15.36
C THR A 413 -8.87 35.65 16.51
N ALA A 414 -8.78 36.99 16.50
CA ALA A 414 -8.10 37.77 17.53
C ALA A 414 -8.61 37.51 18.96
N GLU A 415 -9.91 37.23 19.15
CA GLU A 415 -10.50 36.90 20.46
C GLU A 415 -9.89 35.64 21.12
N HIS A 416 -9.29 34.74 20.35
CA HIS A 416 -8.72 33.48 20.85
C HIS A 416 -7.24 33.58 21.22
N TYR A 417 -6.57 34.71 20.94
CA TYR A 417 -5.12 34.87 21.12
C TYR A 417 -4.81 36.01 22.07
N ALA A 418 -3.85 35.82 22.97
CA ALA A 418 -3.42 36.84 23.91
C ALA A 418 -2.65 37.99 23.25
N LEU A 419 -1.88 37.69 22.19
CA LEU A 419 -1.16 38.67 21.36
C LEU A 419 -1.42 38.40 19.86
N PRO A 420 -2.61 38.78 19.34
CA PRO A 420 -2.99 38.47 17.95
C PRO A 420 -2.04 39.06 16.91
N GLU A 421 -1.42 40.21 17.20
CA GLU A 421 -0.46 40.87 16.30
C GLU A 421 0.75 39.97 15.96
N MET A 422 1.13 39.06 16.85
CA MET A 422 2.23 38.11 16.59
C MET A 422 1.91 37.14 15.45
N LEU A 423 0.63 36.89 15.15
CA LEU A 423 0.24 36.01 14.04
C LEU A 423 0.73 36.55 12.68
N TRP A 424 0.91 37.86 12.52
CA TRP A 424 1.49 38.46 11.31
C TRP A 424 2.90 37.94 11.03
N LEU A 425 3.67 37.65 12.09
CA LEU A 425 5.02 37.13 11.95
C LEU A 425 5.06 35.73 11.33
N LEU A 426 3.94 34.98 11.30
CA LEU A 426 3.87 33.67 10.64
C LEU A 426 4.02 33.76 9.11
N CYS A 427 3.72 34.92 8.52
CA CYS A 427 3.84 35.11 7.07
C CYS A 427 5.29 35.02 6.59
N LEU A 428 6.24 35.62 7.33
CA LEU A 428 7.67 35.66 6.97
C LEU A 428 8.33 34.27 6.84
N PRO A 429 8.29 33.39 7.86
CA PRO A 429 8.85 32.04 7.75
C PRO A 429 8.16 31.21 6.66
N LEU A 430 6.85 31.38 6.49
CA LEU A 430 6.11 30.66 5.46
C LEU A 430 6.49 31.09 4.04
N ILE A 431 6.65 32.41 3.80
CA ILE A 431 7.19 32.97 2.54
C ILE A 431 8.55 32.37 2.24
N TYR A 432 9.47 32.38 3.22
CA TYR A 432 10.80 31.80 3.05
C TYR A 432 10.71 30.31 2.69
N TRP A 433 9.93 29.53 3.43
CA TRP A 433 9.85 28.09 3.25
C TRP A 433 9.24 27.70 1.91
N LEU A 434 8.12 28.33 1.51
CA LEU A 434 7.45 28.06 0.24
C LEU A 434 8.35 28.41 -0.95
N ASN A 435 9.01 29.57 -0.94
CA ASN A 435 9.95 29.91 -2.01
C ASN A 435 11.13 28.93 -2.03
N ARG A 436 11.69 28.58 -0.87
CA ARG A 436 12.81 27.65 -0.77
C ARG A 436 12.45 26.27 -1.33
N ILE A 437 11.35 25.67 -0.90
CA ILE A 437 11.00 24.30 -1.30
C ILE A 437 10.72 24.21 -2.81
N TRP A 438 10.09 25.24 -3.40
CA TRP A 438 9.88 25.32 -4.86
C TRP A 438 11.20 25.49 -5.63
N MET A 439 12.12 26.33 -5.14
CA MET A 439 13.46 26.44 -5.73
C MET A 439 14.24 25.13 -5.66
N MET A 440 14.17 24.42 -4.53
CA MET A 440 14.83 23.11 -4.36
C MET A 440 14.24 22.04 -5.27
N ALA A 441 12.91 21.99 -5.42
CA ALA A 441 12.26 21.04 -6.33
C ALA A 441 12.69 21.26 -7.78
N ARG A 442 12.76 22.54 -8.22
CA ARG A 442 13.29 22.91 -9.54
C ARG A 442 14.75 22.48 -9.74
N ARG A 443 15.57 22.51 -8.69
CA ARG A 443 16.99 22.09 -8.73
C ARG A 443 17.22 20.58 -8.69
N GLY A 444 16.19 19.76 -8.54
CA GLY A 444 16.38 18.32 -8.37
C GLY A 444 16.49 17.85 -6.92
N GLU A 445 16.49 18.76 -5.95
CA GLU A 445 16.87 18.47 -4.55
C GLU A 445 15.73 17.86 -3.72
N VAL A 446 14.49 17.95 -4.19
CA VAL A 446 13.30 17.35 -3.56
C VAL A 446 12.92 16.09 -4.32
N GLU A 447 12.92 14.95 -3.62
CA GLU A 447 12.48 13.65 -4.13
C GLU A 447 11.26 13.14 -3.35
N GLY A 448 10.28 12.58 -4.07
CA GLY A 448 9.13 11.91 -3.46
C GLY A 448 8.06 12.85 -2.89
N ASP A 449 7.67 12.64 -1.63
CA ASP A 449 6.56 13.35 -0.98
C ASP A 449 7.08 14.61 -0.24
N PRO A 450 6.62 15.82 -0.60
CA PRO A 450 7.08 17.06 0.01
C PRO A 450 6.90 17.13 1.53
N VAL A 451 5.85 16.52 2.06
CA VAL A 451 5.60 16.49 3.52
C VAL A 451 6.65 15.62 4.20
N ALA A 452 6.99 14.47 3.61
CA ALA A 452 8.04 13.60 4.14
C ALA A 452 9.43 14.22 4.02
N PHE A 453 9.68 15.01 2.98
CA PHE A 453 10.89 15.80 2.82
C PHE A 453 11.02 16.85 3.93
N ALA A 454 9.95 17.62 4.18
CA ALA A 454 9.94 18.69 5.19
C ALA A 454 10.23 18.19 6.60
N ILE A 455 9.81 16.97 6.95
CA ILE A 455 10.06 16.35 8.26
C ILE A 455 11.53 15.90 8.42
N LYS A 456 12.29 15.75 7.33
CA LYS A 456 13.70 15.31 7.37
C LYS A 456 14.69 16.45 7.15
N ASP A 457 14.28 17.49 6.42
CA ASP A 457 15.11 18.63 6.11
C ASP A 457 15.24 19.56 7.33
N GLY A 458 16.45 19.69 7.88
CA GLY A 458 16.71 20.46 9.09
C GLY A 458 16.28 21.93 9.01
N ARG A 459 16.39 22.56 7.84
CA ARG A 459 15.92 23.94 7.63
C ARG A 459 14.39 24.04 7.66
N SER A 460 13.68 23.09 7.06
CA SER A 460 12.22 22.99 7.15
C SER A 460 11.76 22.78 8.59
N ILE A 461 12.46 21.93 9.36
CA ILE A 461 12.20 21.73 10.79
C ILE A 461 12.41 23.03 11.57
N ALA A 462 13.53 23.74 11.34
CA ALA A 462 13.81 25.01 12.02
C ALA A 462 12.75 26.08 11.71
N VAL A 463 12.30 26.18 10.46
CA VAL A 463 11.21 27.09 10.08
C VAL A 463 9.89 26.68 10.75
N GLY A 464 9.55 25.39 10.75
CA GLY A 464 8.36 24.89 11.44
C GLY A 464 8.40 25.17 12.94
N ALA A 465 9.56 24.99 13.58
CA ALA A 465 9.76 25.33 14.99
C ALA A 465 9.58 26.82 15.25
N ALA A 466 10.14 27.69 14.40
CA ALA A 466 9.94 29.14 14.49
C ALA A 466 8.45 29.52 14.37
N MET A 467 7.72 28.91 13.43
CA MET A 467 6.27 29.11 13.30
C MET A 467 5.51 28.68 14.56
N VAL A 468 5.86 27.52 15.14
CA VAL A 468 5.26 27.05 16.40
C VAL A 468 5.56 28.00 17.55
N CYS A 469 6.80 28.51 17.68
CA CYS A 469 7.14 29.48 18.72
C CYS A 469 6.36 30.79 18.57
N ILE A 470 6.23 31.32 17.35
CA ILE A 470 5.41 32.51 17.07
C ILE A 470 3.95 32.24 17.45
N PHE A 471 3.42 31.10 17.05
CA PHE A 471 2.04 30.71 17.33
C PHE A 471 1.76 30.56 18.83
N LEU A 472 2.66 29.91 19.59
CA LEU A 472 2.54 29.79 21.04
C LEU A 472 2.71 31.14 21.75
N GLY A 473 3.59 32.02 21.24
CA GLY A 473 3.71 33.39 21.73
C GLY A 473 2.43 34.20 21.50
N ALA A 474 1.80 34.06 20.34
CA ALA A 474 0.50 34.68 20.07
C ALA A 474 -0.58 34.16 21.03
N LEU A 475 -0.57 32.86 21.33
CA LEU A 475 -1.59 32.23 22.16
C LEU A 475 -1.42 32.52 23.66
N TYR A 476 -0.19 32.50 24.18
CA TYR A 476 0.10 32.53 25.62
C TYR A 476 1.02 33.68 26.08
N GLY A 477 1.32 34.65 25.22
CA GLY A 477 2.32 35.70 25.45
C GLY A 477 2.39 36.26 26.88
N PRO A 478 1.29 36.74 27.48
CA PRO A 478 1.29 37.30 28.84
C PRO A 478 1.69 36.28 29.92
N ALA A 479 1.17 35.06 29.85
CA ALA A 479 1.45 34.00 30.82
C ALA A 479 2.91 33.49 30.78
N ILE A 480 3.60 33.68 29.64
CA ILE A 480 5.02 33.33 29.49
C ILE A 480 5.91 34.43 30.09
N VAL A 481 5.53 35.71 29.95
CA VAL A 481 6.26 36.84 30.55
C VAL A 481 6.22 36.77 32.07
N ASP A 482 5.05 36.49 32.65
CA ASP A 482 4.88 36.35 34.10
C ASP A 482 5.63 35.15 34.70
N LEU A 483 5.92 34.12 33.90
CA LEU A 483 6.68 32.93 34.34
C LEU A 483 8.20 33.15 34.32
N VAL A 484 8.68 34.06 33.45
CA VAL A 484 10.11 34.34 33.23
C VAL A 484 10.59 35.54 34.06
N ALA A 485 9.68 36.45 34.41
CA ALA A 485 9.92 37.55 35.33
C ALA A 485 8.78 37.63 36.37
N PRO A 486 8.72 36.71 37.35
CA PRO A 486 7.82 36.87 38.48
C PRO A 486 8.29 38.10 39.28
N GLU A 487 7.39 39.07 39.50
CA GLU A 487 7.66 40.25 40.33
C GLU A 487 8.11 39.89 41.76
#